data_AF-B5DQM3-F1
#
_entry.id   AF-B5DQM3-F1
#
_cell.length_a   1.000
_cell.length_b   1.000
_cell.length_c   1.000
_cell.angle_alpha   90.00
_cell.angle_beta   90.00
_cell.angle_gamma   90.00
#
_symmetry.space_group_name_H-M   'P 1'
#
loop_
_entity.id
_entity.type
_entity.pdbx_description
1 polymer ?
#
loop_
_entity_poly.entity_id
_entity_poly.type
_entity_poly.pdbx_seq_one_letter_code
_entity_poly.pdbx_strand_id
1 'polypeptide(L)'
;MPRGKRRAPEIGETMDSQSKRARTSYTSIPTQHGRRHIRAEDSFSHKRCLTWFQEYTTPDEPETLGPDGMEKFCEDIGVAPENIVMLVLAYKMGATQMGFFSQKEWLKGLTELECDSTMKMVVKLDYLRSILNDANSFKSIYRYAYDFAKDSDQRSMDINTAKAMLALLLGKHWPLYPQFAQFLEQSKYKVINKDQWCNILEFSRTICMDLSNYDIDGAWPVMLDEFVEWMRMQRNQVSSSVSS
;
A
#
# COMPACT_ATOMS: atom_id res chain seq x y z
N MET A 1 87.06 5.92 20.96
CA MET A 1 87.27 7.34 20.58
C MET A 1 86.15 8.20 21.22
N PRO A 2 86.34 9.52 21.43
CA PRO A 2 86.25 10.08 22.79
C PRO A 2 84.92 10.75 23.22
N ARG A 3 84.92 11.14 24.51
CA ARG A 3 83.83 11.74 25.33
C ARG A 3 83.76 13.27 25.24
N GLY A 4 82.58 13.84 25.56
CA GLY A 4 82.37 15.09 26.33
C GLY A 4 81.04 14.98 27.09
N LYS A 5 80.86 15.10 28.42
CA LYS A 5 81.30 16.09 29.44
C LYS A 5 80.92 17.53 29.04
N ARG A 6 80.19 18.35 29.82
CA ARG A 6 79.57 18.32 31.19
C ARG A 6 78.32 19.26 31.12
N ARG A 7 77.36 19.33 32.06
CA ARG A 7 77.43 19.88 33.43
C ARG A 7 76.07 19.70 34.14
N ALA A 8 76.11 19.41 35.44
CA ALA A 8 75.11 19.84 36.44
C ALA A 8 75.68 21.13 37.13
N PRO A 9 75.02 21.84 38.06
CA PRO A 9 73.89 21.44 38.92
C PRO A 9 72.77 22.54 39.02
N GLU A 10 71.87 22.67 40.01
CA GLU A 10 71.74 22.13 41.39
C GLU A 10 70.24 22.02 41.84
N ILE A 11 70.09 21.65 43.11
CA ILE A 11 68.95 21.31 43.98
C ILE A 11 68.06 22.52 44.38
N GLY A 12 66.76 22.24 44.60
CA GLY A 12 65.84 23.06 45.39
C GLY A 12 64.74 22.17 46.00
N GLU A 13 64.70 22.07 47.33
CA GLU A 13 63.78 21.18 48.07
C GLU A 13 62.42 21.85 48.32
N THR A 14 61.34 21.06 48.45
CA THR A 14 60.57 20.94 49.72
C THR A 14 59.37 19.98 49.62
N MET A 15 59.26 19.12 50.64
CA MET A 15 58.06 18.65 51.39
C MET A 15 56.69 18.47 50.71
N ASP A 16 55.82 17.52 51.10
CA ASP A 16 55.89 16.24 51.84
C ASP A 16 54.48 15.59 51.68
N SER A 17 54.31 14.33 52.10
CA SER A 17 53.07 13.54 52.30
C SER A 17 53.01 12.24 51.50
N GLN A 18 53.70 11.23 52.03
CA GLN A 18 53.20 9.89 52.39
C GLN A 18 51.71 9.59 51.99
N SER A 19 51.30 8.40 51.53
CA SER A 19 51.91 7.07 51.67
C SER A 19 51.31 6.02 50.71
N LYS A 20 52.15 5.07 50.25
CA LYS A 20 51.85 3.64 49.95
C LYS A 20 50.79 3.26 48.88
N ARG A 21 51.32 2.85 47.70
CA ARG A 21 51.06 1.61 46.91
C ARG A 21 49.60 1.09 46.82
N ALA A 22 49.06 0.79 45.63
CA ALA A 22 49.53 -0.37 44.85
C ALA A 22 49.04 -0.46 43.38
N ARG A 23 49.84 -1.17 42.58
CA ARG A 23 49.54 -1.92 41.32
C ARG A 23 48.95 -1.19 40.10
N THR A 24 49.85 -0.99 39.14
CA THR A 24 49.61 -0.84 37.70
C THR A 24 48.88 -2.04 37.07
N SER A 25 47.83 -1.79 36.28
CA SER A 25 47.43 -2.68 35.17
C SER A 25 46.71 -1.89 34.08
N TYR A 26 47.37 -1.80 32.92
CA TYR A 26 46.91 -1.49 31.56
C TYR A 26 45.56 -0.79 31.31
N THR A 27 45.66 0.38 30.69
CA THR A 27 44.59 1.12 30.03
C THR A 27 43.94 0.32 28.90
N SER A 28 42.61 0.17 28.93
CA SER A 28 41.81 -0.26 27.77
C SER A 28 40.74 0.79 27.50
N ILE A 29 40.75 1.33 26.27
CA ILE A 29 39.79 2.33 25.80
C ILE A 29 38.49 1.59 25.45
N PRO A 30 37.32 1.93 26.04
CA PRO A 30 36.06 1.33 25.64
C PRO A 30 35.61 1.91 24.29
N THR A 31 35.72 1.13 23.22
CA THR A 31 35.07 1.45 21.94
C THR A 31 33.56 1.35 22.09
N GLN A 32 32.87 2.48 22.06
CA GLN A 32 31.40 2.53 22.10
C GLN A 32 30.79 1.94 20.82
N HIS A 33 30.62 0.62 20.78
CA HIS A 33 29.66 -0.01 19.90
C HIS A 33 28.28 0.10 20.54
N GLY A 34 27.60 1.21 20.24
CA GLY A 34 26.25 1.49 20.71
C GLY A 34 25.25 0.45 20.21
N ARG A 35 25.01 -0.58 21.02
CA ARG A 35 23.93 -1.55 20.81
C ARG A 35 22.61 -0.77 20.94
N ARG A 36 22.01 -0.39 19.81
CA ARG A 36 20.69 0.26 19.79
C ARG A 36 19.71 -0.62 20.55
N HIS A 37 19.34 -0.19 21.76
CA HIS A 37 18.23 -0.76 22.48
C HIS A 37 16.98 -0.42 21.68
N ILE A 38 16.37 -1.42 21.04
CA ILE A 38 15.01 -1.29 20.51
C ILE A 38 14.14 -0.95 21.72
N ARG A 39 13.41 0.18 21.68
CA ARG A 39 12.49 0.51 22.77
C ARG A 39 11.31 -0.45 22.67
N ALA A 40 10.76 -0.86 23.81
CA ALA A 40 9.56 -1.72 23.84
C ALA A 40 8.32 -1.04 23.20
N GLU A 41 8.40 0.27 22.94
CA GLU A 41 7.43 1.06 22.19
C GLU A 41 7.48 0.77 20.68
N ASP A 42 8.66 0.47 20.13
CA ASP A 42 8.87 0.25 18.69
C ASP A 42 8.25 -1.09 18.23
N SER A 43 8.40 -2.16 19.02
CA SER A 43 7.83 -3.48 18.73
C SER A 43 6.29 -3.47 18.73
N PHE A 44 5.67 -4.25 17.85
CA PHE A 44 4.21 -4.43 17.78
C PHE A 44 3.60 -4.93 19.11
N SER A 45 2.42 -4.42 19.47
CA SER A 45 1.63 -4.85 20.61
C SER A 45 0.18 -5.13 20.22
N HIS A 46 -0.24 -6.38 20.35
CA HIS A 46 -1.62 -6.81 20.06
C HIS A 46 -2.66 -6.05 20.91
N LYS A 47 -2.32 -5.71 22.17
CA LYS A 47 -3.19 -4.89 23.03
C LYS A 47 -3.38 -3.48 22.48
N ARG A 48 -2.32 -2.82 22.00
CA ARG A 48 -2.43 -1.49 21.37
C ARG A 48 -3.23 -1.57 20.07
N CYS A 49 -2.99 -2.58 19.24
CA CYS A 49 -3.74 -2.78 18.00
C CYS A 49 -5.25 -2.97 18.23
N LEU A 50 -5.64 -3.65 19.33
CA LEU A 50 -7.04 -3.79 19.74
C LEU A 50 -7.62 -2.49 20.30
N THR A 51 -6.91 -1.79 21.19
CA THR A 51 -7.38 -0.49 21.71
C THR A 51 -7.53 0.54 20.59
N TRP A 52 -6.62 0.54 19.61
CA TRP A 52 -6.69 1.41 18.44
C TRP A 52 -7.89 1.08 17.53
N PHE A 53 -8.26 -0.19 17.37
CA PHE A 53 -9.51 -0.56 16.68
C PHE A 53 -10.74 0.06 17.36
N GLN A 54 -10.78 0.01 18.69
CA GLN A 54 -11.90 0.50 19.50
C GLN A 54 -12.13 2.01 19.39
N GLU A 55 -11.15 2.78 18.87
CA GLU A 55 -11.30 4.21 18.58
C GLU A 55 -12.20 4.47 17.35
N TYR A 56 -12.52 3.44 16.55
CA TYR A 56 -13.32 3.51 15.32
C TYR A 56 -14.60 2.66 15.37
N THR A 57 -14.93 2.07 16.53
CA THR A 57 -16.14 1.25 16.74
C THR A 57 -17.13 1.93 17.68
N THR A 58 -18.41 1.55 17.62
CA THR A 58 -19.42 1.98 18.59
C THR A 58 -19.55 1.00 19.76
N PRO A 59 -20.17 1.39 20.89
CA PRO A 59 -20.50 0.46 21.98
C PRO A 59 -21.46 -0.66 21.58
N ASP A 60 -22.31 -0.42 20.57
CA ASP A 60 -23.30 -1.38 20.07
C ASP A 60 -22.67 -2.38 19.07
N GLU A 61 -21.63 -1.97 18.33
CA GLU A 61 -20.91 -2.79 17.35
C GLU A 61 -19.39 -2.87 17.64
N PRO A 62 -18.95 -3.34 18.83
CA PRO A 62 -17.55 -3.26 19.27
C PRO A 62 -16.58 -4.18 18.51
N GLU A 63 -17.09 -5.15 17.73
CA GLU A 63 -16.28 -6.03 16.87
C GLU A 63 -16.23 -5.58 15.40
N THR A 64 -16.91 -4.48 15.03
CA THR A 64 -17.09 -4.01 13.65
C THR A 64 -16.81 -2.52 13.52
N LEU A 65 -15.83 -2.17 12.69
CA LEU A 65 -15.63 -0.82 12.17
C LEU A 65 -16.51 -0.69 10.93
N GLY A 66 -17.55 0.15 11.01
CA GLY A 66 -18.45 0.47 9.90
C GLY A 66 -18.10 1.79 9.18
N PRO A 67 -18.96 2.29 8.28
CA PRO A 67 -18.68 3.45 7.43
C PRO A 67 -18.19 4.70 8.17
N ASP A 68 -18.87 5.15 9.22
CA ASP A 68 -18.47 6.32 10.02
C ASP A 68 -17.07 6.13 10.67
N GLY A 69 -16.78 4.91 11.11
CA GLY A 69 -15.47 4.52 11.63
C GLY A 69 -14.39 4.45 10.55
N MET A 70 -14.76 4.06 9.34
CA MET A 70 -13.88 4.04 8.16
C MET A 70 -13.52 5.46 7.73
N GLU A 71 -14.47 6.39 7.69
CA GLU A 71 -14.22 7.81 7.37
C GLU A 71 -13.22 8.40 8.36
N LYS A 72 -13.47 8.24 9.68
CA LYS A 72 -12.56 8.70 10.72
C LYS A 72 -11.17 8.05 10.63
N PHE A 73 -11.11 6.74 10.38
CA PHE A 73 -9.84 6.02 10.22
C PHE A 73 -9.03 6.55 9.01
N CYS A 74 -9.71 6.84 7.90
CA CYS A 74 -9.11 7.43 6.72
C CYS A 74 -8.58 8.85 6.98
N GLU A 75 -9.35 9.68 7.69
CA GLU A 75 -8.93 11.02 8.13
C GLU A 75 -7.67 10.95 9.01
N ASP A 76 -7.67 10.12 10.05
CA ASP A 76 -6.54 9.97 10.99
C ASP A 76 -5.23 9.54 10.31
N ILE A 77 -5.30 8.67 9.28
CA ILE A 77 -4.11 8.24 8.51
C ILE A 77 -3.81 9.14 7.29
N GLY A 78 -4.59 10.22 7.08
CA GLY A 78 -4.36 11.21 6.04
C GLY A 78 -4.63 10.72 4.61
N VAL A 79 -5.67 9.91 4.40
CA VAL A 79 -6.11 9.43 3.07
C VAL A 79 -7.62 9.63 2.88
N ALA A 80 -8.07 9.70 1.62
CA ALA A 80 -9.49 9.59 1.30
C ALA A 80 -9.93 8.11 1.34
N PRO A 81 -11.20 7.80 1.68
CA PRO A 81 -11.73 6.42 1.64
C PRO A 81 -11.56 5.74 0.27
N GLU A 82 -11.69 6.50 -0.82
CA GLU A 82 -11.53 6.03 -2.20
C GLU A 82 -10.06 5.93 -2.65
N ASN A 83 -9.09 6.19 -1.76
CA ASN A 83 -7.68 6.07 -2.11
C ASN A 83 -7.31 4.60 -2.34
N ILE A 84 -6.61 4.31 -3.44
CA ILE A 84 -6.23 2.94 -3.82
C ILE A 84 -5.45 2.20 -2.72
N VAL A 85 -4.74 2.92 -1.84
CA VAL A 85 -4.04 2.33 -0.70
C VAL A 85 -4.99 1.63 0.30
N MET A 86 -6.24 2.10 0.41
CA MET A 86 -7.28 1.48 1.26
C MET A 86 -7.72 0.14 0.71
N LEU A 87 -7.83 -0.01 -0.61
CA LEU A 87 -8.09 -1.30 -1.26
C LEU A 87 -6.92 -2.28 -1.03
N VAL A 88 -5.67 -1.80 -1.06
CA VAL A 88 -4.50 -2.65 -0.74
C VAL A 88 -4.48 -3.04 0.73
N LEU A 89 -4.88 -2.14 1.64
CA LEU A 89 -5.00 -2.44 3.07
C LEU A 89 -6.10 -3.48 3.32
N ALA A 90 -7.28 -3.31 2.73
CA ALA A 90 -8.38 -4.27 2.79
C ALA A 90 -7.94 -5.66 2.30
N TYR A 91 -7.24 -5.71 1.15
CA TYR A 91 -6.63 -6.94 0.63
C TYR A 91 -5.62 -7.57 1.62
N LYS A 92 -4.76 -6.76 2.24
CA LYS A 92 -3.78 -7.22 3.23
C LYS A 92 -4.41 -7.74 4.52
N MET A 93 -5.54 -7.17 4.94
CA MET A 93 -6.35 -7.65 6.06
C MET A 93 -7.17 -8.90 5.69
N GLY A 94 -7.44 -9.10 4.40
CA GLY A 94 -8.36 -10.11 3.90
C GLY A 94 -9.82 -9.74 4.15
N ALA A 95 -10.13 -8.43 4.14
CA ALA A 95 -11.45 -7.91 4.42
C ALA A 95 -12.48 -8.42 3.41
N THR A 96 -13.65 -8.83 3.90
CA THR A 96 -14.67 -9.50 3.06
C THR A 96 -15.76 -8.58 2.52
N GLN A 97 -15.90 -7.37 3.06
CA GLN A 97 -16.99 -6.44 2.74
C GLN A 97 -16.48 -4.99 2.60
N MET A 98 -16.81 -4.33 1.50
CA MET A 98 -16.46 -2.92 1.29
C MET A 98 -17.14 -1.99 2.31
N GLY A 99 -16.37 -1.06 2.88
CA GLY A 99 -16.83 -0.11 3.89
C GLY A 99 -16.79 -0.62 5.34
N PHE A 100 -16.44 -1.90 5.56
CA PHE A 100 -16.43 -2.52 6.90
C PHE A 100 -15.12 -3.27 7.16
N PHE A 101 -14.65 -3.26 8.41
CA PHE A 101 -13.60 -4.15 8.90
C PHE A 101 -14.02 -4.80 10.22
N SER A 102 -13.96 -6.13 10.30
CA SER A 102 -14.09 -6.82 11.58
C SER A 102 -12.80 -6.72 12.41
N GLN A 103 -12.93 -6.82 13.73
CA GLN A 103 -11.81 -6.90 14.66
C GLN A 103 -10.82 -8.03 14.29
N LYS A 104 -11.31 -9.12 13.71
CA LYS A 104 -10.50 -10.28 13.28
C LYS A 104 -9.64 -9.95 12.06
N GLU A 105 -10.21 -9.31 11.04
CA GLU A 105 -9.49 -8.86 9.85
C GLU A 105 -8.45 -7.77 10.22
N TRP A 106 -8.84 -6.82 11.08
CA TRP A 106 -7.97 -5.76 11.61
C TRP A 106 -6.76 -6.34 12.36
N LEU A 107 -6.99 -7.13 13.42
CA LEU A 107 -5.93 -7.70 14.23
C LEU A 107 -5.01 -8.61 13.40
N LYS A 108 -5.56 -9.41 12.48
CA LYS A 108 -4.76 -10.27 11.60
C LYS A 108 -3.84 -9.43 10.69
N GLY A 109 -4.43 -8.58 9.85
CA GLY A 109 -3.68 -7.84 8.83
C GLY A 109 -2.67 -6.86 9.41
N LEU A 110 -3.01 -6.19 10.52
CA LEU A 110 -2.13 -5.23 11.15
C LEU A 110 -1.05 -5.90 12.03
N THR A 111 -1.27 -7.11 12.54
CA THR A 111 -0.19 -7.94 13.08
C THR A 111 0.80 -8.32 11.97
N GLU A 112 0.33 -8.77 10.79
CA GLU A 112 1.19 -9.08 9.64
C GLU A 112 1.96 -7.85 9.10
N LEU A 113 1.39 -6.64 9.22
CA LEU A 113 2.03 -5.39 8.81
C LEU A 113 2.93 -4.77 9.90
N GLU A 114 2.92 -5.30 11.12
CA GLU A 114 3.55 -4.77 12.34
C GLU A 114 3.06 -3.35 12.73
N CYS A 115 1.78 -3.06 12.45
CA CYS A 115 1.11 -1.79 12.74
C CYS A 115 0.19 -1.90 13.95
N ASP A 116 0.38 -1.05 14.96
CA ASP A 116 -0.47 -1.01 16.16
C ASP A 116 -0.83 0.41 16.60
N SER A 117 -0.75 1.37 15.65
CA SER A 117 -1.06 2.78 15.84
C SER A 117 -1.11 3.52 14.50
N THR A 118 -1.84 4.64 14.45
CA THR A 118 -1.94 5.57 13.31
C THR A 118 -0.56 5.94 12.75
N MET A 119 0.41 6.28 13.62
CA MET A 119 1.75 6.69 13.19
C MET A 119 2.49 5.58 12.42
N LYS A 120 2.43 4.32 12.88
CA LYS A 120 3.03 3.19 12.14
C LYS A 120 2.29 2.91 10.84
N MET A 121 0.96 3.07 10.84
CA MET A 121 0.12 2.88 9.65
C MET A 121 0.47 3.89 8.55
N VAL A 122 0.57 5.19 8.89
CA VAL A 122 1.00 6.26 7.98
C VAL A 122 2.36 5.93 7.34
N VAL A 123 3.33 5.46 8.12
CA VAL A 123 4.66 5.04 7.61
C VAL A 123 4.57 3.83 6.65
N LYS A 124 3.60 2.93 6.81
CA LYS A 124 3.40 1.78 5.91
C LYS A 124 2.62 2.12 4.64
N LEU A 125 1.99 3.30 4.51
CA LEU A 125 1.19 3.63 3.31
C LEU A 125 2.01 3.56 2.01
N ASP A 126 3.27 4.01 2.02
CA ASP A 126 4.13 3.94 0.83
C ASP A 126 4.57 2.51 0.49
N TYR A 127 4.77 1.67 1.51
CA TYR A 127 4.96 0.24 1.30
C TYR A 127 3.73 -0.39 0.65
N LEU A 128 2.51 -0.11 1.15
CA LEU A 128 1.28 -0.61 0.55
C LEU A 128 1.08 -0.14 -0.90
N ARG A 129 1.36 1.14 -1.20
CA ARG A 129 1.37 1.66 -2.59
C ARG A 129 2.35 0.88 -3.46
N SER A 130 3.54 0.55 -2.95
CA SER A 130 4.58 -0.16 -3.70
C SER A 130 4.19 -1.59 -4.10
N ILE A 131 3.27 -2.24 -3.39
CA ILE A 131 2.77 -3.60 -3.72
C ILE A 131 2.12 -3.62 -5.12
N LEU A 132 1.48 -2.51 -5.53
CA LEU A 132 0.81 -2.40 -6.83
C LEU A 132 1.78 -2.35 -8.02
N ASN A 133 3.07 -2.11 -7.78
CA ASN A 133 4.10 -2.11 -8.82
C ASN A 133 4.47 -3.54 -9.28
N ASP A 134 4.21 -4.57 -8.46
CA ASP A 134 4.37 -5.97 -8.87
C ASP A 134 3.13 -6.45 -9.66
N ALA A 135 3.36 -6.94 -10.88
CA ALA A 135 2.29 -7.31 -11.80
C ALA A 135 1.41 -8.47 -11.31
N ASN A 136 1.96 -9.36 -10.46
CA ASN A 136 1.25 -10.50 -9.87
C ASN A 136 0.41 -10.08 -8.65
N SER A 137 0.98 -9.26 -7.78
CA SER A 137 0.30 -8.63 -6.65
C SER A 137 -0.85 -7.75 -7.14
N PHE A 138 -0.62 -6.90 -8.16
CA PHE A 138 -1.68 -6.14 -8.82
C PHE A 138 -2.77 -7.06 -9.38
N LYS A 139 -2.43 -8.14 -10.10
CA LYS A 139 -3.41 -9.09 -10.66
C LYS A 139 -4.23 -9.80 -9.57
N SER A 140 -3.66 -9.99 -8.38
CA SER A 140 -4.32 -10.56 -7.21
C SER A 140 -5.26 -9.56 -6.53
N ILE A 141 -4.79 -8.33 -6.28
CA ILE A 141 -5.59 -7.22 -5.72
C ILE A 141 -6.76 -6.87 -6.63
N TYR A 142 -6.52 -6.77 -7.94
CA TYR A 142 -7.55 -6.51 -8.95
C TYR A 142 -8.63 -7.59 -8.94
N ARG A 143 -8.27 -8.87 -8.80
CA ARG A 143 -9.24 -9.98 -8.70
C ARG A 143 -10.03 -9.95 -7.40
N TYR A 144 -9.36 -9.65 -6.29
CA TYR A 144 -9.98 -9.48 -4.98
C TYR A 144 -11.02 -8.34 -4.97
N ALA A 145 -10.69 -7.21 -5.60
CA ALA A 145 -11.56 -6.03 -5.67
C ALA A 145 -12.96 -6.34 -6.22
N TYR A 146 -13.09 -7.34 -7.10
CA TYR A 146 -14.39 -7.80 -7.60
C TYR A 146 -15.28 -8.37 -6.50
N ASP A 147 -14.76 -9.31 -5.70
CA ASP A 147 -15.53 -9.96 -4.64
C ASP A 147 -15.74 -9.03 -3.44
N PHE A 148 -14.83 -8.09 -3.21
CA PHE A 148 -14.87 -7.11 -2.11
C PHE A 148 -15.93 -6.02 -2.31
N ALA A 149 -16.08 -5.51 -3.54
CA ALA A 149 -16.95 -4.36 -3.81
C ALA A 149 -18.32 -4.70 -4.39
N LYS A 150 -18.57 -5.95 -4.83
CA LYS A 150 -19.92 -6.39 -5.17
C LYS A 150 -20.73 -6.63 -3.88
N ASP A 151 -22.04 -6.52 -3.95
CA ASP A 151 -22.91 -6.99 -2.86
C ASP A 151 -22.72 -8.51 -2.62
N SER A 152 -22.81 -8.94 -1.36
CA SER A 152 -22.67 -10.36 -0.96
C SER A 152 -23.63 -11.26 -1.74
N ASP A 153 -24.86 -10.79 -1.88
CA ASP A 153 -26.02 -11.55 -2.39
C ASP A 153 -26.07 -11.57 -3.93
N GLN A 154 -25.23 -10.76 -4.58
CA GLN A 154 -25.18 -10.64 -6.04
C GLN A 154 -24.02 -11.45 -6.64
N ARG A 155 -24.27 -12.06 -7.81
CA ARG A 155 -23.24 -12.76 -8.60
C ARG A 155 -22.39 -11.82 -9.46
N SER A 156 -22.93 -10.63 -9.76
CA SER A 156 -22.33 -9.60 -10.61
C SER A 156 -22.24 -8.29 -9.84
N MET A 157 -21.21 -7.49 -10.10
CA MET A 157 -21.09 -6.12 -9.59
C MET A 157 -21.97 -5.18 -10.42
N ASP A 158 -22.61 -4.18 -9.81
CA ASP A 158 -23.33 -3.17 -10.58
C ASP A 158 -22.38 -2.28 -11.41
N ILE A 159 -22.91 -1.66 -12.47
CA ILE A 159 -22.08 -0.89 -13.39
C ILE A 159 -21.47 0.38 -12.77
N ASN A 160 -22.09 0.99 -11.77
CA ASN A 160 -21.57 2.22 -11.15
C ASN A 160 -20.39 1.90 -10.24
N THR A 161 -20.51 0.89 -9.38
CA THR A 161 -19.41 0.40 -8.55
C THR A 161 -18.28 -0.15 -9.41
N ALA A 162 -18.59 -0.88 -10.49
CA ALA A 162 -17.58 -1.38 -11.42
C ALA A 162 -16.82 -0.24 -12.11
N LYS A 163 -17.51 0.82 -12.58
CA LYS A 163 -16.86 2.02 -13.13
C LYS A 163 -15.95 2.70 -12.10
N ALA A 164 -16.40 2.87 -10.86
CA ALA A 164 -15.59 3.50 -9.81
C ALA A 164 -14.32 2.67 -9.51
N MET A 165 -14.47 1.34 -9.38
CA MET A 165 -13.34 0.45 -9.08
C MET A 165 -12.36 0.33 -10.28
N LEU A 166 -12.86 0.34 -11.52
CA LEU A 166 -12.01 0.40 -12.72
C LEU A 166 -11.28 1.75 -12.86
N ALA A 167 -11.93 2.87 -12.53
CA ALA A 167 -11.29 4.18 -12.48
C ALA A 167 -10.12 4.20 -11.49
N LEU A 168 -10.35 3.61 -10.31
CA LEU A 168 -9.36 3.50 -9.26
C LEU A 168 -8.13 2.66 -9.68
N LEU A 169 -8.38 1.46 -10.23
CA LEU A 169 -7.34 0.48 -10.55
C LEU A 169 -6.62 0.75 -11.88
N LEU A 170 -7.36 1.12 -12.93
CA LEU A 170 -6.83 1.20 -14.31
C LEU A 170 -6.73 2.65 -14.82
N GLY A 171 -7.43 3.61 -14.23
CA GLY A 171 -7.57 4.96 -14.80
C GLY A 171 -6.28 5.76 -15.00
N LYS A 172 -5.21 5.42 -14.28
CA LYS A 172 -3.87 6.02 -14.46
C LYS A 172 -2.92 5.19 -15.34
N HIS A 173 -3.22 3.92 -15.57
CA HIS A 173 -2.26 2.94 -16.10
C HIS A 173 -2.67 2.32 -17.44
N TRP A 174 -3.96 2.31 -17.77
CA TRP A 174 -4.46 1.78 -19.03
C TRP A 174 -4.82 2.93 -19.99
N PRO A 175 -4.09 3.12 -21.10
CA PRO A 175 -4.28 4.28 -21.97
C PRO A 175 -5.64 4.35 -22.69
N LEU A 176 -6.35 3.22 -22.84
CA LEU A 176 -7.70 3.18 -23.41
C LEU A 176 -8.81 3.31 -22.35
N TYR A 177 -8.46 3.46 -21.07
CA TYR A 177 -9.45 3.59 -20.00
C TYR A 177 -10.45 4.75 -20.20
N PRO A 178 -10.06 5.97 -20.64
CA PRO A 178 -11.02 7.05 -20.84
C PRO A 178 -12.11 6.69 -21.86
N GLN A 179 -11.73 6.03 -22.95
CA GLN A 179 -12.65 5.56 -23.97
C GLN A 179 -13.51 4.39 -23.47
N PHE A 180 -12.93 3.48 -22.68
CA PHE A 180 -13.70 2.38 -22.08
C PHE A 180 -14.73 2.88 -21.06
N ALA A 181 -14.38 3.86 -20.23
CA ALA A 181 -15.29 4.50 -19.29
C ALA A 181 -16.47 5.17 -20.01
N GLN A 182 -16.19 5.88 -21.10
CA GLN A 182 -17.22 6.50 -21.96
C GLN A 182 -18.09 5.46 -22.67
N PHE A 183 -17.50 4.35 -23.15
CA PHE A 183 -18.25 3.22 -23.69
C PHE A 183 -19.21 2.64 -22.65
N LEU A 184 -18.74 2.35 -21.42
CA LEU A 184 -19.59 1.83 -20.35
C LEU A 184 -20.75 2.77 -20.01
N GLU A 185 -20.54 4.10 -20.05
CA GLU A 185 -21.60 5.10 -19.85
C GLU A 185 -22.69 5.09 -20.92
N GLN A 186 -22.32 4.88 -22.17
CA GLN A 186 -23.25 4.83 -23.31
C GLN A 186 -23.85 3.42 -23.52
N SER A 187 -23.29 2.41 -22.86
CA SER A 187 -23.65 1.01 -23.08
C SER A 187 -24.99 0.59 -22.45
N LYS A 188 -25.50 -0.53 -22.93
CA LYS A 188 -26.63 -1.25 -22.34
C LYS A 188 -26.30 -1.98 -21.03
N TYR A 189 -25.02 -2.12 -20.66
CA TYR A 189 -24.60 -2.93 -19.52
C TYR A 189 -25.01 -2.28 -18.19
N LYS A 190 -25.61 -3.07 -17.31
CA LYS A 190 -26.02 -2.66 -15.95
C LYS A 190 -25.26 -3.36 -14.83
N VAL A 191 -24.52 -4.41 -15.18
CA VAL A 191 -23.65 -5.17 -14.27
C VAL A 191 -22.40 -5.64 -15.03
N ILE A 192 -21.31 -5.86 -14.29
CA ILE A 192 -20.10 -6.55 -14.75
C ILE A 192 -20.00 -7.88 -14.00
N ASN A 193 -19.83 -8.98 -14.73
CA ASN A 193 -19.60 -10.30 -14.13
C ASN A 193 -18.08 -10.58 -13.93
N LYS A 194 -17.76 -11.65 -13.20
CA LYS A 194 -16.37 -11.96 -12.80
C LYS A 194 -15.43 -12.28 -13.97
N ASP A 195 -15.98 -12.86 -15.03
CA ASP A 195 -15.25 -13.19 -16.25
C ASP A 195 -14.93 -11.92 -17.05
N GLN A 196 -15.93 -11.08 -17.30
CA GLN A 196 -15.76 -9.75 -17.90
C GLN A 196 -14.72 -8.92 -17.11
N TRP A 197 -14.84 -8.87 -15.79
CA TRP A 197 -13.90 -8.19 -14.91
C TRP A 197 -12.46 -8.67 -15.12
N CYS A 198 -12.22 -9.98 -15.14
CA CYS A 198 -10.89 -10.55 -15.37
C CYS A 198 -10.36 -10.25 -16.78
N ASN A 199 -11.21 -10.35 -17.80
CA ASN A 199 -10.84 -10.10 -19.18
C ASN A 199 -10.54 -8.62 -19.46
N ILE A 200 -11.20 -7.66 -18.77
CA ILE A 200 -10.85 -6.23 -18.85
C ILE A 200 -9.37 -6.01 -18.45
N LEU A 201 -8.88 -6.66 -17.39
CA LEU A 201 -7.46 -6.56 -17.02
C LEU A 201 -6.55 -7.19 -18.08
N GLU A 202 -6.91 -8.35 -18.61
CA GLU A 202 -6.07 -9.02 -19.61
C GLU A 202 -6.01 -8.18 -20.90
N PHE A 203 -7.15 -7.70 -21.39
CA PHE A 203 -7.24 -6.76 -22.52
C PHE A 203 -6.41 -5.50 -22.29
N SER A 204 -6.47 -4.92 -21.09
CA SER A 204 -5.70 -3.72 -20.74
C SER A 204 -4.17 -3.90 -20.80
N ARG A 205 -3.70 -5.15 -20.73
CA ARG A 205 -2.28 -5.54 -20.75
C ARG A 205 -1.82 -6.08 -22.10
N THR A 206 -2.73 -6.63 -22.92
CA THR A 206 -2.37 -7.34 -24.17
C THR A 206 -2.76 -6.61 -25.45
N ILE A 207 -3.80 -5.77 -25.44
CA ILE A 207 -4.29 -5.10 -26.65
C ILE A 207 -3.65 -3.73 -26.83
N CYS A 208 -3.11 -3.49 -28.03
CA CYS A 208 -2.48 -2.23 -28.42
C CYS A 208 -3.49 -1.08 -28.51
N MET A 209 -3.03 0.15 -28.26
CA MET A 209 -3.89 1.35 -28.29
C MET A 209 -4.54 1.62 -29.65
N ASP A 210 -3.92 1.17 -30.73
CA ASP A 210 -4.45 1.27 -32.09
C ASP A 210 -5.44 0.15 -32.43
N LEU A 211 -5.58 -0.87 -31.57
CA LEU A 211 -6.39 -2.08 -31.76
C LEU A 211 -5.90 -2.96 -32.94
N SER A 212 -4.63 -2.83 -33.34
CA SER A 212 -4.04 -3.55 -34.47
C SER A 212 -3.87 -5.05 -34.23
N ASN A 213 -3.66 -5.47 -32.99
CA ASN A 213 -3.47 -6.86 -32.59
C ASN A 213 -4.72 -7.52 -31.99
N TYR A 214 -5.87 -6.85 -32.07
CA TYR A 214 -7.14 -7.41 -31.59
C TYR A 214 -7.72 -8.39 -32.62
N ASP A 215 -7.95 -9.62 -32.18
CA ASP A 215 -8.60 -10.69 -32.94
C ASP A 215 -10.09 -10.76 -32.60
N ILE A 216 -10.94 -10.74 -33.63
CA ILE A 216 -12.41 -10.80 -33.51
C ILE A 216 -12.93 -12.23 -33.33
N ASP A 217 -12.16 -13.24 -33.77
CA ASP A 217 -12.48 -14.66 -33.56
C ASP A 217 -11.88 -15.16 -32.22
N GLY A 218 -11.25 -14.25 -31.45
CA GLY A 218 -10.70 -14.52 -30.13
C GLY A 218 -11.76 -14.79 -29.05
N ALA A 219 -11.37 -15.49 -27.99
CA ALA A 219 -12.26 -15.84 -26.88
C ALA A 219 -12.51 -14.69 -25.88
N TRP A 220 -12.70 -13.47 -26.39
CA TRP A 220 -13.04 -12.30 -25.57
C TRP A 220 -14.54 -12.30 -25.19
N PRO A 221 -14.94 -11.71 -24.05
CA PRO A 221 -16.35 -11.49 -23.77
C PRO A 221 -16.91 -10.41 -24.69
N VAL A 222 -18.10 -10.65 -25.26
CA VAL A 222 -18.85 -9.77 -26.20
C VAL A 222 -18.81 -8.27 -25.86
N MET A 223 -18.73 -7.90 -24.59
CA MET A 223 -18.56 -6.50 -24.14
C MET A 223 -17.29 -5.82 -24.67
N LEU A 224 -16.17 -6.55 -24.76
CA LEU A 224 -14.90 -6.04 -25.27
C LEU A 224 -14.92 -5.96 -26.80
N ASP A 225 -15.62 -6.88 -27.45
CA ASP A 225 -15.84 -6.89 -28.90
C ASP A 225 -16.70 -5.66 -29.30
N GLU A 226 -17.81 -5.43 -28.57
CA GLU A 226 -18.65 -4.23 -28.69
C GLU A 226 -17.86 -2.94 -28.41
N PHE A 227 -16.92 -2.95 -27.46
CA PHE A 227 -16.03 -1.82 -27.20
C PHE A 227 -15.08 -1.54 -28.36
N VAL A 228 -14.47 -2.58 -28.94
CA VAL A 228 -13.58 -2.45 -30.12
C VAL A 228 -14.34 -1.95 -31.34
N GLU A 229 -15.57 -2.44 -31.56
CA GLU A 229 -16.45 -1.95 -32.62
C GLU A 229 -16.79 -0.47 -32.41
N TRP A 230 -17.24 -0.10 -31.20
CA TRP A 230 -17.54 1.30 -30.84
C TRP A 230 -16.33 2.22 -31.06
N MET A 231 -15.13 1.80 -30.67
CA MET A 231 -13.87 2.52 -30.90
C MET A 231 -13.58 2.74 -32.40
N ARG A 232 -13.82 1.73 -33.25
CA ARG A 232 -13.64 1.81 -34.70
C ARG A 232 -14.67 2.77 -35.33
N MET A 233 -15.92 2.73 -34.88
CA MET A 233 -16.97 3.66 -35.32
C MET A 233 -16.64 5.12 -34.98
N GLN A 234 -16.17 5.41 -33.77
CA GLN A 234 -15.79 6.76 -33.34
C GLN A 234 -14.64 7.33 -34.22
N ARG A 235 -13.60 6.53 -34.49
CA ARG A 235 -12.49 6.93 -35.38
C ARG A 235 -12.98 7.26 -36.80
N ASN A 236 -13.89 6.46 -37.34
CA ASN A 236 -14.44 6.71 -38.68
C ASN A 236 -15.23 8.02 -38.75
N GLN A 237 -16.07 8.32 -37.75
CA GLN A 237 -16.84 9.58 -37.73
C GLN A 237 -15.92 10.82 -37.70
N VAL A 238 -14.85 10.79 -36.88
CA VAL A 238 -13.86 11.88 -36.83
C VAL A 238 -13.14 12.04 -38.17
N SER A 239 -12.80 10.95 -38.86
CA SER A 239 -12.17 11.02 -40.18
C SER A 239 -13.07 11.67 -41.24
N SER A 240 -14.38 11.40 -41.19
CA SER A 240 -15.36 11.99 -42.10
C SER A 240 -15.60 13.48 -41.83
N SER A 241 -15.62 13.90 -40.55
CA SER A 241 -15.84 15.30 -40.18
C SER A 241 -14.62 16.22 -40.42
N VAL A 242 -13.42 15.66 -40.50
CA VAL A 242 -12.19 16.42 -40.86
C VAL A 242 -11.98 16.47 -42.39
N SER A 243 -12.67 15.61 -43.14
CA SER A 243 -12.61 15.55 -44.61
C SER A 243 -13.74 16.31 -45.32
N SER A 244 -14.57 17.03 -44.55
CA SER A 244 -15.75 17.80 -45.01
C SER A 244 -15.60 19.28 -44.70
#